data_AF-A0A1U7WG15-F1
#
_entry.id   AF-A0A1U7WG15-F1
#
_cell.length_a   1.000
_cell.length_b   1.000
_cell.length_c   1.000
_cell.angle_alpha   90.00
_cell.angle_beta   90.00
_cell.angle_gamma   90.00
#
_symmetry.space_group_name_H-M   'P 1'
#
loop_
_entity.id
_entity.type
_entity.pdbx_description
1 polymer ?
#
loop_
_entity_poly.entity_id
_entity_poly.type
_entity_poly.pdbx_seq_one_letter_code
_entity_poly.pdbx_strand_id
1 'polypeptide(L)'
;MAIQAQLYSENLGFPLVSSQDLMENNVCGFSHFYFNPQHQQQQQQQFLQIEQQQQQFQILNQKYNQNLMNFYNSNQTVVSLACQLEKQRLEIDQFINLQNERLRLALQEQRKQQLTLILRNYETKAQFLLKQKDEEIAKAMNKSKDLQDFLKRIEMENQTWQRIAKENEAIVLSLNNTIEQLRESARILSTNGGVGDAESCCDVQPMEHNVQESQQLSLETGNEEQQTRKMMCKSCNCRKSCIVFLPCRHLSSCKNCDPFLHSCPVCRIEKKASIEALI
;
A
#
# COMPACT_ATOMS: atom_id res chain seq x y z
N MET A 1 -3.80 -42.25 53.44
CA MET A 1 -2.44 -42.83 53.38
C MET A 1 -1.52 -41.79 53.99
N ALA A 2 -1.24 -41.94 55.30
CA ALA A 2 0.00 -42.49 55.83
C ALA A 2 1.06 -41.38 56.02
N ILE A 3 1.83 -41.24 57.10
CA ILE A 3 1.83 -41.63 58.53
C ILE A 3 3.24 -41.20 59.00
N GLN A 4 3.35 -40.61 60.21
CA GLN A 4 4.55 -40.59 61.10
C GLN A 4 5.85 -39.87 60.61
N ALA A 5 6.73 -39.32 61.47
CA ALA A 5 6.92 -39.43 62.92
C ALA A 5 8.00 -38.46 63.44
N GLN A 6 7.92 -38.15 64.75
CA GLN A 6 9.02 -38.08 65.75
C GLN A 6 9.91 -36.80 65.79
N LEU A 7 10.36 -36.22 66.92
CA LEU A 7 10.44 -36.59 68.35
C LEU A 7 10.72 -35.36 69.27
N TYR A 8 10.31 -35.52 70.53
CA TYR A 8 10.64 -34.90 71.83
C TYR A 8 11.94 -34.09 72.06
N SER A 9 11.88 -33.08 72.94
CA SER A 9 12.57 -33.09 74.27
C SER A 9 12.11 -31.94 75.19
N GLU A 10 11.80 -32.31 76.43
CA GLU A 10 11.56 -31.47 77.60
C GLU A 10 12.86 -30.85 78.14
N ASN A 11 12.80 -29.72 78.86
CA ASN A 11 13.55 -29.57 80.11
C ASN A 11 13.00 -28.44 81.01
N LEU A 12 12.74 -28.84 82.26
CA LEU A 12 12.29 -28.06 83.42
C LEU A 12 13.49 -27.42 84.14
N GLY A 13 13.26 -26.35 84.90
CA GLY A 13 14.26 -25.81 85.82
C GLY A 13 13.77 -24.66 86.70
N PHE A 14 13.08 -24.98 87.80
CA PHE A 14 13.03 -24.16 89.01
C PHE A 14 14.34 -24.34 89.81
N PRO A 15 14.60 -23.47 90.81
CA PRO A 15 14.77 -24.04 92.14
C PRO A 15 14.03 -23.25 93.24
N LEU A 16 13.37 -24.02 94.10
CA LEU A 16 13.02 -23.72 95.48
C LEU A 16 13.61 -24.88 96.31
N VAL A 17 14.09 -24.61 97.53
CA VAL A 17 14.15 -25.49 98.72
C VAL A 17 15.10 -24.83 99.73
N SER A 18 14.97 -24.83 101.06
CA SER A 18 13.92 -25.05 102.09
C SER A 18 14.62 -24.73 103.43
N SER A 19 13.95 -24.26 104.49
CA SER A 19 13.59 -24.99 105.73
C SER A 19 13.82 -24.03 106.92
N GLN A 20 13.21 -24.09 108.11
CA GLN A 20 12.04 -24.77 108.67
C GLN A 20 11.90 -24.35 110.18
N ASP A 21 10.66 -24.20 110.66
CA ASP A 21 10.10 -24.36 112.03
C ASP A 21 10.70 -23.71 113.31
N LEU A 22 9.85 -23.04 114.12
CA LEU A 22 9.23 -23.54 115.39
C LEU A 22 8.87 -22.40 116.38
N MET A 23 7.83 -22.62 117.20
CA MET A 23 7.14 -21.67 118.10
C MET A 23 7.77 -21.44 119.50
N GLU A 24 7.24 -20.39 120.15
CA GLU A 24 6.92 -20.22 121.59
C GLU A 24 7.91 -19.60 122.61
N ASN A 25 7.35 -18.61 123.33
CA ASN A 25 7.56 -18.18 124.73
C ASN A 25 8.71 -17.23 125.16
N ASN A 26 8.27 -15.98 125.43
CA ASN A 26 8.23 -15.30 126.75
C ASN A 26 9.51 -14.67 127.39
N VAL A 27 9.26 -13.53 128.05
CA VAL A 27 10.01 -12.83 129.13
C VAL A 27 11.00 -11.70 128.77
N CYS A 28 10.48 -10.48 128.96
CA CYS A 28 11.02 -9.28 129.64
C CYS A 28 12.53 -9.13 129.91
N GLY A 29 13.09 -7.96 129.54
CA GLY A 29 14.39 -7.47 130.02
C GLY A 29 14.62 -6.00 129.68
N PHE A 30 14.31 -5.11 130.64
CA PHE A 30 14.64 -3.68 130.63
C PHE A 30 16.13 -3.43 130.33
N SER A 31 16.46 -2.40 129.54
CA SER A 31 17.01 -1.15 130.08
C SER A 31 17.25 -0.10 128.98
N HIS A 32 16.63 1.05 129.21
CA HIS A 32 16.82 2.30 128.50
C HIS A 32 18.09 2.96 129.02
N PHE A 33 19.07 3.31 128.17
CA PHE A 33 20.01 4.40 128.48
C PHE A 33 20.59 5.08 127.23
N TYR A 34 20.32 6.39 127.19
CA TYR A 34 21.01 7.50 126.53
C TYR A 34 21.09 7.56 124.99
N PHE A 35 20.17 8.38 124.45
CA PHE A 35 20.20 9.01 123.13
C PHE A 35 21.56 9.69 122.85
N ASN A 36 22.18 9.35 121.71
CA ASN A 36 23.11 10.24 121.03
C ASN A 36 22.43 10.78 119.76
N PRO A 37 21.86 12.00 119.76
CA PRO A 37 21.01 12.49 118.68
C PRO A 37 21.72 12.67 117.32
N GLN A 38 23.05 12.72 117.29
CA GLN A 38 23.80 12.98 116.05
C GLN A 38 23.89 11.75 115.12
N HIS A 39 23.96 10.53 115.65
CA HIS A 39 24.21 9.33 114.84
C HIS A 39 22.93 8.80 114.15
N GLN A 40 21.77 8.98 114.78
CA GLN A 40 20.47 8.58 114.23
C GLN A 40 20.01 9.55 113.14
N GLN A 41 20.34 10.84 113.27
CA GLN A 41 20.04 11.85 112.26
C GLN A 41 20.87 11.66 110.97
N GLN A 42 22.12 11.23 111.11
CA GLN A 42 23.00 10.94 109.97
C GLN A 42 22.57 9.68 109.20
N GLN A 43 22.14 8.63 109.91
CA GLN A 43 21.67 7.38 109.29
C GLN A 43 20.32 7.57 108.59
N GLN A 44 19.43 8.39 109.16
CA GLN A 44 18.14 8.72 108.55
C GLN A 44 18.30 9.60 107.30
N GLN A 45 19.25 10.55 107.29
CA GLN A 45 19.61 11.31 106.10
C GLN A 45 20.20 10.43 104.99
N GLN A 46 21.06 9.46 105.34
CA GLN A 46 21.66 8.57 104.36
C GLN A 46 20.63 7.62 103.73
N PHE A 47 19.65 7.14 104.52
CA PHE A 47 18.55 6.31 104.01
C PHE A 47 17.63 7.11 103.06
N LEU A 48 17.26 8.34 103.43
CA LEU A 48 16.51 9.26 102.57
C LEU A 48 17.24 9.56 101.26
N GLN A 49 18.57 9.67 101.29
CA GLN A 49 19.38 9.92 100.11
C GLN A 49 19.47 8.70 99.18
N ILE A 50 19.56 7.49 99.75
CA ILE A 50 19.54 6.23 99.00
C ILE A 50 18.16 5.98 98.39
N GLU A 51 17.08 6.27 99.12
CA GLU A 51 15.70 6.11 98.64
C GLU A 51 15.39 7.11 97.51
N GLN A 52 15.86 8.36 97.62
CA GLN A 52 15.83 9.33 96.53
C GLN A 52 16.62 8.83 95.30
N GLN A 53 17.80 8.25 95.51
CA GLN A 53 18.63 7.75 94.41
C GLN A 53 17.97 6.54 93.70
N GLN A 54 17.33 5.63 94.44
CA GLN A 54 16.55 4.53 93.86
C GLN A 54 15.33 5.02 93.08
N GLN A 55 14.57 5.98 93.61
CA GLN A 55 13.44 6.58 92.89
C GLN A 55 13.92 7.25 91.59
N GLN A 56 15.04 7.97 91.64
CA GLN A 56 15.60 8.63 90.46
C GLN A 56 16.00 7.61 89.38
N PHE A 57 16.56 6.45 89.78
CA PHE A 57 16.91 5.36 88.87
C PHE A 57 15.66 4.70 88.25
N GLN A 58 14.59 4.50 89.02
CA GLN A 58 13.32 3.98 88.52
C GLN A 58 12.67 4.92 87.51
N ILE A 59 12.67 6.24 87.78
CA ILE A 59 12.13 7.25 86.85
C ILE A 59 12.92 7.25 85.55
N LEU A 60 14.25 7.14 85.61
CA LEU A 60 15.11 7.10 84.43
C LEU A 60 14.84 5.87 83.56
N ASN A 61 14.65 4.71 84.19
CA ASN A 61 14.28 3.46 83.51
C ASN A 61 12.86 3.52 82.90
N GLN A 62 11.88 4.09 83.59
CA GLN A 62 10.54 4.28 83.03
C GLN A 62 10.56 5.21 81.81
N LYS A 63 11.32 6.31 81.89
CA LYS A 63 11.47 7.26 80.79
C LYS A 63 12.15 6.62 79.58
N TYR A 64 13.16 5.78 79.83
CA TYR A 64 13.84 5.01 78.77
C TYR A 64 12.87 4.04 78.09
N ASN A 65 12.10 3.27 78.85
CA ASN A 65 11.13 2.31 78.30
C ASN A 65 9.96 3.00 77.56
N GLN A 66 9.46 4.14 78.06
CA GLN A 66 8.46 4.94 77.35
C GLN A 66 9.01 5.49 76.02
N ASN A 67 10.25 5.98 76.01
CA ASN A 67 10.89 6.46 74.78
C ASN A 67 11.11 5.33 73.77
N LEU A 68 11.50 4.14 74.23
CA LEU A 68 11.66 2.97 73.38
C LEU A 68 10.32 2.57 72.74
N MET A 69 9.25 2.46 73.54
CA MET A 69 7.90 2.14 73.06
C MET A 69 7.35 3.21 72.11
N ASN A 70 7.61 4.50 72.37
CA ASN A 70 7.24 5.59 71.47
C ASN A 70 8.00 5.52 70.13
N PHE A 71 9.28 5.14 70.14
CA PHE A 71 10.07 4.95 68.93
C PHE A 71 9.54 3.77 68.09
N TYR A 72 9.22 2.63 68.71
CA TYR A 72 8.63 1.49 68.01
C TYR A 72 7.25 1.83 67.43
N ASN A 73 6.36 2.46 68.20
CA ASN A 73 5.04 2.87 67.73
C ASN A 73 5.10 3.93 66.61
N SER A 74 6.04 4.88 66.71
CA SER A 74 6.26 5.89 65.66
C SER A 74 6.77 5.27 64.36
N ASN A 75 7.68 4.29 64.43
CA ASN A 75 8.16 3.59 63.24
C ASN A 75 7.05 2.73 62.61
N GLN A 76 6.20 2.10 63.41
CA GLN A 76 5.11 1.26 62.91
C GLN A 76 4.02 2.09 62.20
N THR A 77 3.72 3.28 62.69
CA THR A 77 2.80 4.22 62.04
C THR A 77 3.37 4.77 60.72
N VAL A 78 4.67 5.10 60.68
CA VAL A 78 5.35 5.55 59.44
C VAL A 78 5.35 4.45 58.38
N VAL A 79 5.64 3.20 58.76
CA VAL A 79 5.61 2.04 57.85
C VAL A 79 4.20 1.77 57.33
N SER A 80 3.17 1.87 58.18
CA SER A 80 1.77 1.74 57.77
C SER A 80 1.36 2.82 56.76
N LEU A 81 1.76 4.07 56.99
CA LEU A 81 1.47 5.18 56.09
C LEU A 81 2.18 5.01 54.74
N ALA A 82 3.46 4.58 54.76
CA ALA A 82 4.23 4.30 53.55
C ALA A 82 3.60 3.17 52.71
N CYS A 83 3.16 2.08 53.35
CA CYS A 83 2.42 1.00 52.68
C CYS A 83 1.12 1.49 52.04
N GLN A 84 0.40 2.40 52.70
CA GLN A 84 -0.84 2.96 52.21
C GLN A 84 -0.62 3.91 51.02
N LEU A 85 0.44 4.72 51.05
CA LEU A 85 0.86 5.56 49.92
C LEU A 85 1.32 4.71 48.72
N GLU A 86 2.06 3.63 48.98
CA GLU A 86 2.48 2.68 47.95
C GLU A 86 1.29 2.05 47.25
N LYS A 87 0.27 1.62 48.03
CA LYS A 87 -0.97 1.09 47.50
C LYS A 87 -1.69 2.11 46.61
N GLN A 88 -1.82 3.35 47.07
CA GLN A 88 -2.45 4.41 46.27
C GLN A 88 -1.68 4.71 44.99
N ARG A 89 -0.34 4.70 45.04
CA ARG A 89 0.49 4.85 43.83
C ARG A 89 0.19 3.75 42.82
N LEU A 90 0.17 2.49 43.26
CA LEU A 90 -0.13 1.35 42.40
C LEU A 90 -1.54 1.42 41.81
N GLU A 91 -2.55 1.83 42.57
CA GLU A 91 -3.92 2.01 42.09
C GLU A 91 -4.00 3.11 41.01
N ILE A 92 -3.31 4.24 41.23
CA ILE A 92 -3.21 5.32 40.24
C ILE A 92 -2.52 4.83 38.97
N ASP A 93 -1.39 4.12 39.10
CA ASP A 93 -0.65 3.57 37.96
C ASP A 93 -1.51 2.58 37.15
N GLN A 94 -2.23 1.68 37.84
CA GLN A 94 -3.17 0.75 37.20
C GLN A 94 -4.29 1.47 36.46
N PHE A 95 -4.86 2.51 37.06
CA PHE A 95 -5.90 3.31 36.42
C PHE A 95 -5.38 4.02 35.17
N ILE A 96 -4.21 4.67 35.26
CA ILE A 96 -3.57 5.34 34.12
C ILE A 96 -3.32 4.34 32.99
N ASN A 97 -2.76 3.16 33.30
CA ASN A 97 -2.51 2.12 32.32
C ASN A 97 -3.81 1.64 31.65
N LEU A 98 -4.89 1.46 32.41
CA LEU A 98 -6.19 1.07 31.86
C LEU A 98 -6.75 2.13 30.90
N GLN A 99 -6.67 3.42 31.25
CA GLN A 99 -7.14 4.49 30.38
C GLN A 99 -6.29 4.61 29.11
N ASN A 100 -4.96 4.50 29.25
CA ASN A 100 -4.04 4.51 28.11
C ASN A 100 -4.32 3.36 27.14
N GLU A 101 -4.55 2.15 27.65
CA GLU A 101 -4.89 0.99 26.81
C GLU A 101 -6.24 1.15 26.12
N ARG A 102 -7.27 1.66 26.83
CA ARG A 102 -8.57 1.97 26.22
C ARG A 102 -8.44 2.99 25.09
N LEU A 103 -7.70 4.07 25.32
CA LEU A 103 -7.45 5.10 24.31
C LEU A 103 -6.67 4.52 23.12
N ARG A 104 -5.64 3.71 23.39
CA ARG A 104 -4.83 3.05 22.35
C ARG A 104 -5.70 2.19 21.44
N LEU A 105 -6.56 1.35 22.01
CA LEU A 105 -7.48 0.49 21.25
C LEU A 105 -8.50 1.31 20.45
N ALA A 106 -9.09 2.34 21.05
CA ALA A 106 -10.05 3.21 20.37
C ALA A 106 -9.43 3.93 19.17
N LEU A 107 -8.20 4.46 19.32
CA LEU A 107 -7.47 5.11 18.22
C LEU A 107 -7.10 4.11 17.11
N GLN A 108 -6.70 2.89 17.46
CA GLN A 108 -6.40 1.84 16.48
C GLN A 108 -7.65 1.46 15.67
N GLU A 109 -8.79 1.28 16.35
CA GLU A 109 -10.06 0.95 15.69
C GLU A 109 -10.54 2.11 14.79
N GLN A 110 -10.47 3.36 15.27
CA GLN A 110 -10.80 4.53 14.46
C GLN A 110 -9.91 4.62 13.21
N ARG A 111 -8.60 4.40 13.35
CA ARG A 111 -7.67 4.39 12.21
C ARG A 111 -8.01 3.30 11.20
N LYS A 112 -8.35 2.10 11.67
CA LYS A 112 -8.77 0.98 10.82
C LYS A 112 -10.05 1.32 10.05
N GLN A 113 -11.03 1.92 10.71
CA GLN A 113 -12.29 2.36 10.09
C GLN A 113 -12.05 3.44 9.02
N GLN A 114 -11.23 4.46 9.33
CA GLN A 114 -10.87 5.51 8.39
C GLN A 114 -10.16 4.95 7.16
N LEU A 115 -9.18 4.06 7.34
CA LEU A 115 -8.48 3.42 6.24
C LEU A 115 -9.42 2.58 5.37
N THR A 116 -10.34 1.83 5.99
CA THR A 116 -11.32 1.01 5.28
C THR A 116 -12.26 1.87 4.42
N LEU A 117 -12.74 3.00 4.94
CA LEU A 117 -13.59 3.93 4.19
C LEU A 117 -12.85 4.53 2.98
N ILE A 118 -11.62 4.98 3.20
CA ILE A 118 -10.78 5.53 2.13
C ILE A 118 -10.54 4.47 1.06
N LEU A 119 -10.16 3.26 1.45
CA LEU A 119 -9.92 2.16 0.51
C LEU A 119 -11.17 1.81 -0.30
N ARG A 120 -12.34 1.71 0.34
CA ARG A 120 -13.60 1.42 -0.37
C ARG A 120 -13.94 2.49 -1.42
N ASN A 121 -13.68 3.76 -1.11
CA ASN A 121 -13.89 4.86 -2.07
C ASN A 121 -12.96 4.75 -3.29
N TYR A 122 -11.70 4.35 -3.09
CA TYR A 122 -10.78 4.14 -4.21
C TYR A 122 -11.05 2.83 -4.96
N GLU A 123 -11.44 1.77 -4.26
CA GLU A 123 -11.77 0.46 -4.83
C GLU A 123 -12.93 0.56 -5.82
N THR A 124 -14.02 1.24 -5.46
CA THR A 124 -15.17 1.44 -6.35
C THR A 124 -14.80 2.21 -7.62
N LYS A 125 -13.99 3.27 -7.49
CA LYS A 125 -13.49 4.03 -8.64
C LYS A 125 -12.55 3.20 -9.53
N ALA A 126 -11.64 2.44 -8.93
CA ALA A 126 -10.75 1.54 -9.65
C ALA A 126 -11.53 0.46 -10.39
N GLN A 127 -12.51 -0.16 -9.73
CA GLN A 127 -13.35 -1.20 -10.32
C GLN A 127 -14.17 -0.66 -11.51
N PHE A 128 -14.73 0.54 -11.40
CA PHE A 128 -15.44 1.17 -12.51
C PHE A 128 -14.52 1.41 -13.72
N LEU A 129 -13.35 1.99 -13.49
CA LEU A 129 -12.38 2.28 -14.56
C LEU A 129 -11.86 1.00 -15.23
N LEU A 130 -11.61 -0.05 -14.45
CA LEU A 130 -11.20 -1.35 -14.98
C LEU A 130 -12.29 -1.93 -15.88
N LYS A 131 -13.54 -1.96 -15.43
CA LYS A 131 -14.67 -2.43 -16.25
C LYS A 131 -14.82 -1.63 -17.54
N GLN A 132 -14.70 -0.31 -17.48
CA GLN A 132 -14.75 0.54 -18.66
C GLN A 132 -13.63 0.19 -19.66
N LYS A 133 -12.41 -0.05 -19.16
CA LYS A 133 -11.26 -0.43 -20.01
C LYS A 133 -11.44 -1.82 -20.60
N ASP A 134 -11.95 -2.78 -19.83
CA ASP A 134 -12.27 -4.12 -20.32
C ASP A 134 -13.33 -4.08 -21.44
N GLU A 135 -14.35 -3.23 -21.30
CA GLU A 135 -15.35 -3.02 -22.36
C GLU A 135 -14.75 -2.35 -23.62
N GLU A 136 -13.87 -1.37 -23.46
CA GLU A 136 -13.14 -0.76 -24.59
C GLU A 136 -12.28 -1.79 -25.32
N ILE A 137 -11.55 -2.63 -24.56
CA ILE A 137 -10.74 -3.74 -25.11
C ILE A 137 -11.65 -4.73 -25.84
N ALA A 138 -12.75 -5.17 -25.24
CA ALA A 138 -13.68 -6.11 -25.86
C ALA A 138 -14.26 -5.56 -27.17
N LYS A 139 -14.63 -4.27 -27.21
CA LYS A 139 -15.10 -3.60 -28.44
C LYS A 139 -14.02 -3.57 -29.52
N ALA A 140 -12.78 -3.23 -29.16
CA ALA A 140 -11.65 -3.21 -30.08
C ALA A 140 -11.33 -4.62 -30.62
N MET A 141 -11.38 -5.64 -29.76
CA MET A 141 -11.18 -7.03 -30.13
C MET A 141 -12.25 -7.53 -31.11
N ASN A 142 -13.52 -7.25 -30.85
CA ASN A 142 -14.61 -7.61 -31.76
C ASN A 142 -14.42 -6.93 -33.12
N LYS A 143 -14.10 -5.63 -33.13
CA LYS A 143 -13.86 -4.93 -34.39
C LYS A 143 -12.65 -5.48 -35.15
N SER A 144 -11.58 -5.81 -34.46
CA SER A 144 -10.39 -6.45 -35.05
C SER A 144 -10.75 -7.79 -35.70
N LYS A 145 -11.54 -8.62 -34.99
CA LYS A 145 -12.04 -9.90 -35.51
C LYS A 145 -12.91 -9.70 -36.75
N ASP A 146 -13.88 -8.80 -36.71
CA ASP A 146 -14.77 -8.52 -37.85
C ASP A 146 -14.00 -8.08 -39.10
N LEU A 147 -12.98 -7.22 -38.91
CA LEU A 147 -12.11 -6.76 -39.98
C LEU A 147 -11.23 -7.89 -40.52
N GLN A 148 -10.68 -8.74 -39.65
CA GLN A 148 -9.91 -9.90 -40.06
C GLN A 148 -10.77 -10.88 -40.89
N ASP A 149 -12.00 -11.12 -40.46
CA ASP A 149 -12.93 -12.01 -41.18
C ASP A 149 -13.34 -11.41 -42.53
N PHE A 150 -13.52 -10.09 -42.60
CA PHE A 150 -13.78 -9.39 -43.85
C PHE A 150 -12.59 -9.47 -44.82
N LEU A 151 -11.37 -9.26 -44.33
CA LEU A 151 -10.15 -9.39 -45.13
C LEU A 151 -10.02 -10.81 -45.70
N LYS A 152 -10.22 -11.84 -44.87
CA LYS A 152 -10.19 -13.24 -45.33
C LYS A 152 -11.22 -13.51 -46.42
N ARG A 153 -12.45 -12.98 -46.31
CA ARG A 153 -13.49 -13.13 -47.34
C ARG A 153 -13.05 -12.53 -48.67
N ILE A 154 -12.60 -11.27 -48.67
CA ILE A 154 -12.14 -10.60 -49.88
C ILE A 154 -10.92 -11.31 -50.48
N GLU A 155 -10.00 -11.78 -49.64
CA GLU A 155 -8.83 -12.54 -50.11
C GLU A 155 -9.23 -13.83 -50.81
N MET A 156 -10.18 -14.59 -50.24
CA MET A 156 -10.73 -15.78 -50.89
C MET A 156 -11.43 -15.44 -52.22
N GLU A 157 -12.26 -14.38 -52.24
CA GLU A 157 -12.91 -13.92 -53.48
C GLU A 157 -11.87 -13.52 -54.54
N ASN A 158 -10.85 -12.76 -54.17
CA ASN A 158 -9.78 -12.35 -55.09
C ASN A 158 -9.06 -13.57 -55.69
N GLN A 159 -8.70 -14.55 -54.86
CA GLN A 159 -8.08 -15.80 -55.33
C GLN A 159 -9.01 -16.58 -56.28
N THR A 160 -10.32 -16.61 -56.01
CA THR A 160 -11.27 -17.28 -56.90
C THR A 160 -11.36 -16.59 -58.26
N TRP A 161 -11.44 -15.26 -58.29
CA TRP A 161 -11.46 -14.49 -59.54
C TRP A 161 -10.15 -14.61 -60.31
N GLN A 162 -9.01 -14.62 -59.61
CA GLN A 162 -7.71 -14.84 -60.24
C GLN A 162 -7.62 -16.23 -60.89
N ARG A 163 -8.17 -17.27 -60.25
CA ARG A 163 -8.22 -18.62 -60.82
C ARG A 163 -9.06 -18.65 -62.09
N ILE A 164 -10.27 -18.09 -62.04
CA ILE A 164 -11.18 -18.01 -63.20
C ILE A 164 -10.51 -17.23 -64.35
N ALA A 165 -9.85 -16.11 -64.05
CA ALA A 165 -9.15 -15.33 -65.06
C ALA A 165 -8.04 -16.14 -65.75
N LYS A 166 -7.24 -16.90 -64.99
CA LYS A 166 -6.19 -17.78 -65.54
C LYS A 166 -6.76 -18.93 -66.37
N GLU A 167 -7.88 -19.53 -65.93
CA GLU A 167 -8.57 -20.58 -66.70
C GLU A 167 -9.10 -20.01 -68.03
N ASN A 168 -9.72 -18.83 -68.00
CA ASN A 168 -10.17 -18.13 -69.21
C ASN A 168 -9.02 -17.77 -70.14
N GLU A 169 -7.89 -17.29 -69.60
CA GLU A 169 -6.67 -17.01 -70.36
C GLU A 169 -6.16 -18.28 -71.06
N ALA A 170 -6.10 -19.41 -70.36
CA ALA A 170 -5.69 -20.69 -70.94
C ALA A 170 -6.64 -21.16 -72.06
N ILE A 171 -7.96 -20.97 -71.89
CA ILE A 171 -8.95 -21.29 -72.93
C ILE A 171 -8.72 -20.43 -74.17
N VAL A 172 -8.59 -19.10 -74.01
CA VAL A 172 -8.34 -18.16 -75.11
C VAL A 172 -7.05 -18.51 -75.86
N LEU A 173 -5.98 -18.84 -75.13
CA LEU A 173 -4.72 -19.29 -75.73
C LEU A 173 -4.90 -20.57 -76.56
N SER A 174 -5.65 -21.56 -76.07
CA SER A 174 -5.92 -22.79 -76.82
C SER A 174 -6.75 -22.54 -78.09
N LEU A 175 -7.75 -21.66 -78.02
CA LEU A 175 -8.57 -21.27 -79.16
C LEU A 175 -7.74 -20.52 -80.19
N ASN A 176 -6.90 -19.59 -79.75
CA ASN A 176 -5.99 -18.85 -80.63
C ASN A 176 -5.03 -19.80 -81.36
N ASN A 177 -4.44 -20.76 -80.64
CA ASN A 177 -3.59 -21.79 -81.25
C ASN A 177 -4.35 -22.63 -82.29
N THR A 178 -5.61 -22.98 -82.01
CA THR A 178 -6.47 -23.73 -82.95
C THR A 178 -6.76 -22.91 -84.20
N ILE A 179 -7.04 -21.61 -84.06
CA ILE A 179 -7.27 -20.69 -85.19
C ILE A 179 -6.02 -20.59 -86.06
N GLU A 180 -4.84 -20.42 -85.45
CA GLU A 180 -3.58 -20.37 -86.20
C GLU A 180 -3.28 -21.68 -86.94
N GLN A 181 -3.57 -22.84 -86.33
CA GLN A 181 -3.47 -24.14 -87.02
C GLN A 181 -4.41 -24.22 -88.22
N LEU A 182 -5.66 -23.77 -88.09
CA LEU A 182 -6.61 -23.74 -89.21
C LEU A 182 -6.14 -22.79 -90.32
N ARG A 183 -5.62 -21.60 -89.97
CA ARG A 183 -5.04 -20.65 -90.93
C ARG A 183 -3.87 -21.25 -91.69
N GLU A 184 -2.96 -21.92 -91.01
CA GLU A 184 -1.82 -22.57 -91.64
C GLU A 184 -2.26 -23.74 -92.54
N SER A 185 -3.21 -24.56 -92.09
CA SER A 185 -3.76 -25.66 -92.90
C SER A 185 -4.46 -25.16 -94.17
N ALA A 186 -5.19 -24.04 -94.11
CA ALA A 186 -5.81 -23.42 -95.27
C ALA A 186 -4.77 -22.88 -96.25
N ARG A 187 -3.68 -22.27 -95.75
CA ARG A 187 -2.56 -21.79 -96.56
C ARG A 187 -1.85 -22.94 -97.31
N ILE A 188 -1.70 -24.11 -96.68
CA ILE A 188 -1.13 -25.32 -97.29
C ILE A 188 -2.09 -25.92 -98.34
N LEU A 189 -3.40 -25.87 -98.14
CA LEU A 189 -4.39 -26.34 -99.12
C LEU A 189 -4.49 -25.41 -100.34
N SER A 190 -4.39 -24.09 -100.13
CA SER A 190 -4.41 -23.10 -101.22
C SER A 190 -3.16 -23.13 -102.10
N THR A 191 -2.01 -23.63 -101.61
CA THR A 191 -0.77 -23.74 -102.41
C THR A 191 -0.77 -24.92 -103.39
N ASN A 192 -1.71 -25.88 -103.25
CA ASN A 192 -1.90 -26.98 -104.19
C ASN A 192 -2.99 -26.72 -105.24
N GLY A 193 -3.53 -25.50 -105.32
CA GLY A 193 -4.59 -25.13 -106.25
C GLY A 193 -4.43 -23.72 -106.82
N GLY A 194 -3.61 -23.58 -107.87
CA GLY A 194 -3.78 -22.53 -108.88
C GLY A 194 -3.09 -21.19 -108.61
N VAL A 195 -2.05 -20.93 -109.41
CA VAL A 195 -1.45 -19.66 -109.82
C VAL A 195 -2.40 -18.44 -109.75
N GLY A 196 -1.92 -17.31 -109.19
CA GLY A 196 -2.56 -16.00 -109.43
C GLY A 196 -2.24 -14.91 -108.40
N ASP A 197 -1.07 -14.32 -108.53
CA ASP A 197 -0.73 -12.91 -108.27
C ASP A 197 -1.84 -11.97 -107.73
N ALA A 198 -1.66 -11.46 -106.51
CA ALA A 198 -2.16 -10.16 -106.06
C ALA A 198 -1.52 -9.80 -104.70
N GLU A 199 -0.24 -9.42 -104.71
CA GLU A 199 0.30 -8.55 -103.66
C GLU A 199 -0.49 -7.23 -103.69
N SER A 200 -1.30 -6.98 -102.66
CA SER A 200 -1.93 -5.68 -102.46
C SER A 200 -1.61 -5.17 -101.07
N CYS A 201 -0.68 -4.22 -101.07
CA CYS A 201 -0.31 -3.28 -100.03
C CYS A 201 -1.45 -2.94 -99.05
N CYS A 202 -1.17 -3.07 -97.76
CA CYS A 202 -1.61 -2.08 -96.79
C CYS A 202 -0.39 -1.58 -96.01
N ASP A 203 0.06 -0.45 -96.53
CA ASP A 203 1.00 0.55 -96.04
C ASP A 203 1.20 0.59 -94.51
N VAL A 204 2.46 0.53 -94.11
CA VAL A 204 2.93 0.83 -92.76
C VAL A 204 3.17 2.33 -92.67
N GLN A 205 2.40 3.02 -91.83
CA GLN A 205 2.79 4.33 -91.30
C GLN A 205 2.63 4.33 -89.77
N PRO A 206 3.72 4.56 -89.01
CA PRO A 206 3.62 4.83 -87.58
C PRO A 206 3.37 6.33 -87.37
N MET A 207 2.18 6.69 -86.89
CA MET A 207 1.97 7.99 -86.27
C MET A 207 1.58 7.80 -84.80
N GLU A 208 2.54 8.15 -83.96
CA GLU A 208 2.41 8.38 -82.54
C GLU A 208 1.44 9.54 -82.29
N HIS A 209 0.36 9.28 -81.53
CA HIS A 209 -0.27 10.32 -80.72
C HIS A 209 -1.00 9.70 -79.53
N ASN A 210 -0.27 9.63 -78.42
CA ASN A 210 -0.71 9.81 -77.03
C ASN A 210 -2.14 9.40 -76.67
N VAL A 211 -2.31 8.15 -76.24
CA VAL A 211 -3.39 7.75 -75.32
C VAL A 211 -2.76 7.63 -73.93
N GLN A 212 -3.08 8.59 -73.07
CA GLN A 212 -2.58 8.68 -71.71
C GLN A 212 -3.48 7.86 -70.79
N GLU A 213 -3.18 6.57 -70.66
CA GLU A 213 -3.64 5.76 -69.54
C GLU A 213 -2.62 4.66 -69.22
N SER A 214 -1.85 4.84 -68.15
CA SER A 214 -1.42 3.71 -67.31
C SER A 214 -0.88 4.21 -65.98
N GLN A 215 -1.31 3.46 -64.97
CA GLN A 215 -0.89 3.53 -63.58
C GLN A 215 0.61 3.22 -63.40
N GLN A 216 1.12 3.77 -62.30
CA GLN A 216 2.09 3.15 -61.39
C GLN A 216 3.33 2.48 -61.99
N LEU A 217 4.48 3.13 -61.80
CA LEU A 217 5.69 2.48 -61.28
C LEU A 217 6.55 3.54 -60.58
N SER A 218 6.77 3.30 -59.29
CA SER A 218 7.65 4.06 -58.40
C SER A 218 9.10 3.99 -58.86
N LEU A 219 9.84 5.10 -58.79
CA LEU A 219 11.27 5.16 -58.40
C LEU A 219 11.74 6.62 -58.32
N GLU A 220 11.89 7.07 -57.08
CA GLU A 220 12.95 7.96 -56.56
C GLU A 220 13.42 9.15 -57.42
N THR A 221 12.79 10.32 -57.20
CA THR A 221 13.44 11.62 -57.41
C THR A 221 13.14 12.57 -56.24
N GLY A 222 14.14 12.77 -55.39
CA GLY A 222 14.52 14.04 -54.77
C GLY A 222 13.54 14.77 -53.83
N ASN A 223 13.61 14.43 -52.54
CA ASN A 223 13.46 15.24 -51.30
C ASN A 223 12.60 16.53 -51.18
N GLU A 224 12.23 17.25 -52.23
CA GLU A 224 11.47 18.52 -52.13
C GLU A 224 9.95 18.30 -52.13
N GLU A 225 9.42 17.33 -52.88
CA GLU A 225 7.98 17.02 -52.90
C GLU A 225 7.44 16.44 -51.58
N GLN A 226 8.32 15.82 -50.78
CA GLN A 226 7.94 15.29 -49.48
C GLN A 226 7.78 16.39 -48.41
N GLN A 227 8.47 17.53 -48.54
CA GLN A 227 8.28 18.68 -47.65
C GLN A 227 6.98 19.43 -47.97
N THR A 228 6.65 19.59 -49.25
CA THR A 228 5.42 20.30 -49.66
C THR A 228 4.15 19.55 -49.24
N ARG A 229 4.12 18.20 -49.32
CA ARG A 229 3.00 17.38 -48.82
C ARG A 229 2.85 17.39 -47.29
N LYS A 230 3.94 17.64 -46.54
CA LYS A 230 3.90 17.75 -45.07
C LYS A 230 3.26 19.06 -44.60
N MET A 231 3.24 20.11 -45.42
CA MET A 231 2.67 21.41 -45.08
C MET A 231 1.28 21.68 -45.64
N MET A 232 0.53 20.67 -46.12
CA MET A 232 -0.86 20.84 -46.58
C MET A 232 -1.88 20.59 -45.47
N CYS A 233 -2.99 21.35 -45.51
CA CYS A 233 -4.13 21.23 -44.60
C CYS A 233 -4.69 19.82 -44.66
N LYS A 234 -4.72 19.13 -43.52
CA LYS A 234 -5.16 17.72 -43.43
C LYS A 234 -6.68 17.56 -43.47
N SER A 235 -7.44 18.66 -43.45
CA SER A 235 -8.90 18.64 -43.57
C SER A 235 -9.36 18.80 -45.02
N CYS A 236 -8.80 19.75 -45.77
CA CYS A 236 -9.22 20.01 -47.15
C CYS A 236 -8.22 19.58 -48.22
N ASN A 237 -6.96 19.30 -47.88
CA ASN A 237 -5.87 18.99 -48.80
C ASN A 237 -5.61 20.04 -49.92
N CYS A 238 -6.29 21.20 -49.90
CA CYS A 238 -6.19 22.23 -50.95
C CYS A 238 -5.25 23.41 -50.62
N ARG A 239 -5.02 23.71 -49.34
CA ARG A 239 -4.24 24.88 -48.89
C ARG A 239 -3.12 24.49 -47.95
N LYS A 240 -2.11 25.35 -47.79
CA LYS A 240 -1.05 25.14 -46.78
C LYS A 240 -1.63 25.17 -45.36
N SER A 241 -1.12 24.30 -44.51
CA SER A 241 -1.35 24.30 -43.07
C SER A 241 -0.62 25.50 -42.47
N CYS A 242 -1.37 26.36 -41.78
CA CYS A 242 -0.85 27.53 -41.07
C CYS A 242 -1.36 27.61 -39.63
N ILE A 243 -2.13 26.62 -39.17
CA ILE A 243 -2.72 26.60 -37.84
C ILE A 243 -2.16 25.47 -36.98
N VAL A 244 -1.64 25.84 -35.81
CA VAL A 244 -1.12 24.95 -34.77
C VAL A 244 -2.19 24.70 -33.71
N PHE A 245 -2.45 23.42 -33.40
CA PHE A 245 -3.47 23.00 -32.44
C PHE A 245 -2.87 22.80 -31.03
N LEU A 246 -3.44 23.43 -30.01
CA LEU A 246 -3.03 23.23 -28.61
C LEU A 246 -3.99 22.29 -27.87
N PRO A 247 -3.48 21.37 -27.03
CA PRO A 247 -2.09 21.29 -26.52
C PRO A 247 -1.11 20.47 -27.38
N CYS A 248 -1.55 19.84 -28.46
CA CYS A 248 -0.76 18.84 -29.18
C CYS A 248 0.37 19.38 -30.09
N ARG A 249 0.40 20.69 -30.35
CA ARG A 249 1.37 21.44 -31.18
C ARG A 249 1.50 20.96 -32.63
N HIS A 250 0.54 20.20 -33.15
CA HIS A 250 0.54 19.82 -34.57
C HIS A 250 0.08 20.98 -35.44
N LEU A 251 0.85 21.26 -36.49
CA LEU A 251 0.49 22.14 -37.61
C LEU A 251 -0.28 21.32 -38.65
N SER A 252 -1.60 21.50 -38.75
CA SER A 252 -2.43 20.54 -39.50
C SER A 252 -3.64 21.09 -40.24
N SER A 253 -3.99 22.37 -40.09
CA SER A 253 -5.10 22.98 -40.84
C SER A 253 -4.73 24.36 -41.40
N CYS A 254 -5.48 24.79 -42.41
CA CYS A 254 -5.45 26.16 -42.91
C CYS A 254 -6.45 27.04 -42.14
N LYS A 255 -6.32 28.37 -42.27
CA LYS A 255 -7.22 29.35 -41.61
C LYS A 255 -8.71 29.08 -41.82
N ASN A 256 -9.09 28.61 -43.02
CA ASN A 256 -10.50 28.37 -43.37
C ASN A 256 -11.05 27.08 -42.75
N CYS A 257 -10.21 26.10 -42.47
CA CYS A 257 -10.63 24.84 -41.87
C CYS A 257 -10.62 24.89 -40.33
N ASP A 258 -9.81 25.76 -39.71
CA ASP A 258 -9.70 25.84 -38.25
C ASP A 258 -11.04 26.03 -37.51
N PRO A 259 -11.96 26.94 -37.91
CA PRO A 259 -13.22 27.15 -37.21
C PRO A 259 -14.10 25.89 -37.11
N PHE A 260 -13.97 24.97 -38.06
CA PHE A 260 -14.77 23.75 -38.15
C PHE A 260 -14.12 22.54 -37.48
N LEU A 261 -12.90 22.70 -36.95
CA LEU A 261 -12.14 21.61 -36.33
C LEU A 261 -12.13 21.76 -34.81
N HIS A 262 -12.80 20.83 -34.12
CA HIS A 262 -12.80 20.72 -32.65
C HIS A 262 -11.70 19.80 -32.11
N SER A 263 -10.98 19.09 -32.96
CA SER A 263 -9.86 18.23 -32.60
C SER A 263 -8.77 18.28 -33.67
N CYS A 264 -7.55 17.93 -33.29
CA CYS A 264 -6.42 17.91 -34.21
C CYS A 264 -6.56 16.78 -35.24
N PRO A 265 -6.51 17.05 -36.55
CA PRO A 265 -6.56 16.02 -37.60
C PRO A 265 -5.44 14.97 -37.53
N VAL A 266 -4.32 15.27 -36.85
CA VAL A 266 -3.15 14.38 -36.75
C VAL A 266 -3.28 13.41 -35.58
N CYS A 267 -3.50 13.93 -34.38
CA CYS A 267 -3.46 13.14 -33.13
C CYS A 267 -4.82 13.01 -32.44
N ARG A 268 -5.87 13.63 -32.98
CA ARG A 268 -7.26 13.61 -32.48
C ARG A 268 -7.46 14.16 -31.07
N ILE A 269 -6.46 14.82 -30.49
CA ILE A 269 -6.59 15.55 -29.22
C ILE A 269 -7.53 16.74 -29.43
N GLU A 270 -8.42 16.99 -28.47
CA GLU A 270 -9.35 18.12 -28.48
C GLU A 270 -8.62 19.47 -28.55
N LYS A 271 -9.14 20.36 -29.39
CA LYS A 271 -8.60 21.70 -29.61
C LYS A 271 -9.03 22.61 -28.46
N LYS A 272 -8.08 23.00 -27.61
CA LYS A 272 -8.31 24.00 -26.56
C LYS A 272 -8.05 25.44 -27.04
N ALA A 273 -7.10 25.59 -27.96
CA ALA A 273 -6.78 26.84 -28.63
C ALA A 273 -6.09 26.53 -29.98
N SER A 274 -6.11 27.50 -30.89
CA SER A 274 -5.35 27.48 -32.14
C SER A 274 -4.47 28.72 -32.23
N ILE A 275 -3.28 28.56 -32.82
CA ILE A 275 -2.36 29.67 -33.10
C ILE A 275 -2.01 29.63 -34.58
N GLU A 276 -2.04 30.80 -35.23
CA GLU A 276 -1.55 30.93 -36.58
C GLU A 276 -0.01 31.02 -36.58
N ALA A 277 0.63 30.12 -37.33
CA ALA A 277 2.06 30.15 -37.56
C ALA A 277 2.37 31.13 -38.71
N LEU A 278 3.34 32.01 -38.47
CA LEU A 278 3.96 32.83 -39.51
C LEU A 278 4.98 31.95 -40.24
N ILE A 279 4.60 31.43 -41.42
CA ILE A 279 5.39 30.50 -42.25
C ILE A 279 5.56 31.10 -43.63
#